data_AF-A0A8S3GJW8-F1
#
_entry.id   AF-A0A8S3GJW8-F1
#
_cell.length_a   1.000
_cell.length_b   1.000
_cell.length_c   1.000
_cell.angle_alpha   90.00
_cell.angle_beta   90.00
_cell.angle_gamma   90.00
#
_symmetry.space_group_name_H-M   'P 1'
#
loop_
_entity.id
_entity.type
_entity.pdbx_description
1 polymer ?
#
loop_
_entity_poly.entity_id
_entity_poly.type
_entity_poly.pdbx_seq_one_letter_code
_entity_poly.pdbx_strand_id
1 'polypeptide(L)'
;MFIERSSNNKFLRTTNIRHVANSIRTHGIGIMNTAVNFTYQYLRQKFYMFSQFLFDEHIKSRLMKDIKYFRENKDRLNQRYPFERAKKFFISIRKLGVTPDTNETYLDQFRQL
;
A
#
# COMPACT_ATOMS: atom_id res chain seq x y z
N MET A 1 -1.26 3.02 17.34
CA MET A 1 -0.56 1.91 18.02
C MET A 1 -0.26 0.88 16.95
N PHE A 2 1.01 0.49 16.79
CA PHE A 2 1.40 -0.52 15.81
C PHE A 2 1.47 -1.88 16.51
N ILE A 3 0.92 -2.90 15.87
CA ILE A 3 0.82 -4.27 16.42
C ILE A 3 1.43 -5.21 15.38
N GLU A 4 2.24 -6.14 15.87
CA GLU A 4 2.82 -7.21 15.06
C GLU A 4 1.72 -8.05 14.39
N ARG A 5 1.87 -8.33 13.08
CA ARG A 5 0.84 -9.02 12.28
C ARG A 5 0.70 -10.49 12.64
N SER A 6 1.81 -11.17 12.95
CA SER A 6 1.85 -12.57 13.35
C SER A 6 3.06 -12.81 14.23
N SER A 7 2.90 -13.57 15.31
CA SER A 7 4.00 -13.97 16.18
C SER A 7 3.93 -15.47 16.41
N ASN A 8 5.09 -16.13 16.41
CA ASN A 8 5.21 -17.51 16.86
C ASN A 8 5.11 -17.63 18.39
N ASN A 9 5.03 -16.50 19.09
CA ASN A 9 4.92 -16.43 20.54
C ASN A 9 3.48 -16.13 20.97
N LYS A 10 3.12 -16.47 22.21
CA LYS A 10 1.77 -16.20 22.78
C LYS A 10 1.48 -14.71 22.96
N PHE A 11 2.48 -13.85 22.76
CA PHE A 11 2.37 -12.40 22.92
C PHE A 11 2.66 -11.70 21.59
N LEU A 12 1.85 -10.69 21.27
CA LEU A 12 2.07 -9.81 20.12
C LEU A 12 2.88 -8.60 20.56
N ARG A 13 3.93 -8.27 19.81
CA ARG A 13 4.69 -7.05 20.06
C ARG A 13 3.85 -5.83 19.67
N THR A 14 3.85 -4.83 20.53
CA THR A 14 3.23 -3.54 20.25
C THR A 14 4.21 -2.39 20.41
N THR A 15 4.18 -1.48 19.44
CA THR A 15 4.98 -0.25 19.48
C THR A 15 4.05 0.95 19.53
N ASN A 16 4.20 1.77 20.57
CA ASN A 16 3.52 3.05 20.72
C ASN A 16 4.46 4.19 20.33
N ILE A 17 3.89 5.32 19.88
CA ILE A 17 4.61 6.56 19.59
C ILE A 17 5.45 7.01 20.80
N ARG A 18 4.98 6.76 22.04
CA ARG A 18 5.77 7.05 23.25
C ARG A 18 7.07 6.23 23.33
N HIS A 19 7.08 4.98 22.87
CA HIS A 19 8.30 4.16 22.83
C HIS A 19 9.29 4.74 21.81
N VAL A 20 8.80 5.19 20.66
CA VAL A 20 9.63 5.86 19.64
C VAL A 20 10.21 7.17 20.18
N ALA A 21 9.39 7.99 20.84
CA ALA A 21 9.83 9.25 21.45
C ALA A 21 10.88 9.04 22.55
N ASN A 22 10.73 7.99 23.37
CA ASN A 22 11.72 7.61 24.37
C ASN A 22 13.03 7.15 23.72
N SER A 23 12.98 6.37 22.63
CA SER A 23 14.19 5.98 21.91
C SER A 23 14.97 7.19 21.38
N ILE A 24 14.26 8.19 20.82
CA ILE A 24 14.85 9.46 20.36
C ILE A 24 15.45 10.25 21.52
N ARG A 25 14.75 10.32 22.67
CA ARG A 25 15.25 11.02 23.86
C ARG A 25 16.50 10.36 24.44
N THR A 26 16.52 9.03 24.50
CA THR A 26 17.62 8.27 25.13
C THR A 26 18.85 8.18 24.22
N HIS A 27 18.67 7.95 22.92
CA HIS A 27 19.78 7.73 21.99
C HIS A 27 20.12 8.96 21.12
N GLY A 28 19.39 10.06 21.32
CA GLY A 28 19.63 11.35 20.66
C GLY A 28 19.47 11.30 19.15
N ILE A 29 20.07 12.30 18.49
CA ILE A 29 20.04 12.45 17.01
C ILE A 29 20.81 11.31 16.31
N GLY A 30 21.66 10.56 17.03
CA GLY A 30 22.42 9.44 16.48
C GLY A 30 21.55 8.34 15.84
N ILE A 31 20.37 8.05 16.40
CA ILE A 31 19.42 7.10 15.79
C ILE A 31 18.63 7.70 14.62
N MET A 32 18.63 9.03 14.49
CA MET A 32 17.85 9.73 13.48
C MET A 32 18.41 9.48 12.08
N ASN A 33 19.73 9.47 11.91
CA ASN A 33 20.36 9.12 10.64
C ASN A 33 20.01 7.70 10.20
N THR A 34 20.09 6.72 11.11
CA THR A 34 19.70 5.34 10.83
C THR A 34 18.21 5.22 10.53
N ALA A 35 17.35 5.91 11.28
CA ALA A 35 15.91 5.91 11.06
C ALA A 35 15.53 6.56 9.71
N VAL A 36 16.16 7.68 9.35
CA VAL A 36 15.97 8.35 8.05
C VAL A 36 16.45 7.47 6.92
N ASN A 37 17.64 6.87 7.04
CA ASN A 37 18.14 5.95 6.02
C ASN A 37 17.23 4.72 5.87
N PHE A 38 16.79 4.11 6.97
CA PHE A 38 15.89 2.95 6.93
C PHE A 38 14.53 3.32 6.32
N THR A 39 13.95 4.45 6.71
CA THR A 39 12.69 4.93 6.13
C THR A 39 12.84 5.21 4.64
N TYR A 40 13.94 5.82 4.19
CA TYR A 40 14.22 6.01 2.78
C TYR A 40 14.33 4.68 2.01
N GLN A 41 15.13 3.74 2.51
CA GLN A 41 15.29 2.41 1.88
C GLN A 41 13.97 1.65 1.82
N TYR A 42 13.21 1.67 2.91
CA TYR A 42 11.89 1.07 2.98
C TYR A 42 10.94 1.69 1.96
N LEU A 43 10.80 3.02 1.95
CA LEU A 43 9.95 3.72 1.00
C LEU A 43 10.38 3.44 -0.44
N ARG A 44 11.68 3.48 -0.75
CA ARG A 44 12.20 3.15 -2.08
C ARG A 44 11.78 1.73 -2.50
N GLN A 45 11.90 0.75 -1.62
CA GLN A 45 11.47 -0.63 -1.91
C GLN A 45 9.94 -0.71 -2.13
N LYS A 46 9.15 -0.04 -1.29
CA LYS A 46 7.69 0.01 -1.44
C LYS A 46 7.26 0.71 -2.72
N PHE A 47 7.86 1.84 -3.07
CA PHE A 47 7.61 2.54 -4.33
C PHE A 47 7.99 1.71 -5.54
N TYR A 48 9.10 0.95 -5.47
CA TYR A 48 9.46 0.03 -6.54
C TYR A 48 8.38 -1.03 -6.74
N MET A 49 7.97 -1.74 -5.69
CA MET A 49 6.90 -2.75 -5.79
C MET A 49 5.56 -2.15 -6.23
N PHE A 50 5.22 -0.96 -5.73
CA PHE A 50 4.04 -0.21 -6.16
C PHE A 50 4.09 0.14 -7.67
N SER A 51 5.26 0.55 -8.18
CA SER A 51 5.43 0.85 -9.59
C SER A 51 5.24 -0.38 -10.47
N GLN A 52 5.81 -1.54 -10.09
CA GLN A 52 5.61 -2.81 -10.79
C GLN A 52 4.13 -3.18 -10.85
N PHE A 53 3.42 -3.06 -9.73
CA PHE A 53 1.98 -3.29 -9.68
C PHE A 53 1.18 -2.35 -10.62
N LEU A 54 1.55 -1.08 -10.69
CA LEU A 54 0.89 -0.13 -11.60
C LEU A 54 1.19 -0.39 -13.08
N PHE A 55 2.35 -0.97 -13.39
CA PHE A 55 2.76 -1.30 -14.76
C PHE A 55 2.24 -2.65 -15.25
N ASP A 56 1.77 -3.53 -14.36
CA ASP A 56 1.08 -4.75 -14.72
C ASP A 56 -0.06 -4.46 -15.71
N GLU A 57 -0.08 -5.16 -16.84
CA GLU A 57 -0.98 -4.86 -17.94
C GLU A 57 -2.46 -5.02 -17.56
N HIS A 58 -2.78 -6.00 -16.71
CA HIS A 58 -4.14 -6.27 -16.25
C HIS A 58 -4.63 -5.16 -15.31
N ILE A 59 -3.76 -4.63 -14.47
CA ILE A 59 -4.08 -3.50 -13.57
C ILE A 59 -4.13 -2.19 -14.36
N LYS A 60 -3.07 -1.88 -15.12
CA LYS A 60 -2.93 -0.67 -15.92
C LYS A 60 -4.08 -0.46 -16.88
N SER A 61 -4.44 -1.48 -17.66
CA SER A 61 -5.51 -1.37 -18.66
C SER A 61 -6.87 -1.01 -18.03
N ARG A 62 -7.15 -1.49 -16.82
CA ARG A 62 -8.38 -1.18 -16.08
C ARG A 62 -8.35 0.22 -15.48
N LEU A 63 -7.23 0.59 -14.87
CA LEU A 63 -7.04 1.96 -14.35
C LEU A 63 -7.14 2.99 -15.48
N MET A 64 -6.59 2.73 -16.67
CA MET A 64 -6.70 3.63 -17.82
C MET A 64 -8.15 3.83 -18.28
N LYS A 65 -8.98 2.77 -18.24
CA LYS A 65 -10.43 2.89 -18.52
C LYS A 65 -11.15 3.76 -17.49
N ASP A 66 -10.78 3.63 -16.22
CA ASP A 66 -11.38 4.44 -15.15
C ASP A 66 -10.89 5.90 -15.19
N ILE A 67 -9.62 6.16 -15.52
CA ILE A 67 -9.07 7.51 -15.74
C ILE A 67 -9.80 8.18 -16.92
N LYS A 68 -9.98 7.47 -18.04
CA LYS A 68 -10.70 8.00 -19.21
C LYS A 68 -12.12 8.41 -18.81
N TYR A 69 -12.84 7.51 -18.14
CA TYR A 69 -14.19 7.80 -17.67
C TYR A 69 -14.25 8.98 -16.70
N PHE A 70 -13.33 9.04 -15.73
CA PHE A 70 -13.26 10.14 -14.78
C PHE A 70 -13.04 11.47 -15.49
N ARG A 71 -12.11 11.54 -16.46
CA ARG A 71 -11.86 12.76 -17.25
C ARG A 71 -13.08 13.21 -18.05
N GLU A 72 -13.82 12.28 -18.63
CA GLU A 72 -15.03 12.55 -19.42
C GLU A 72 -16.23 13.00 -18.57
N ASN A 73 -16.28 12.63 -17.29
CA ASN A 73 -17.45 12.84 -16.41
C ASN A 73 -17.14 13.70 -15.18
N LYS A 74 -15.93 14.26 -15.05
CA LYS A 74 -15.47 14.99 -13.86
C LYS A 74 -16.40 16.15 -13.49
N ASP A 75 -16.92 16.87 -14.48
CA ASP A 75 -17.74 18.07 -14.24
C ASP A 75 -19.12 17.66 -13.72
N ARG A 76 -19.68 16.57 -14.25
CA ARG A 76 -20.96 15.99 -13.78
C ARG A 76 -20.85 15.32 -12.41
N LEU A 77 -19.68 14.80 -12.07
CA LEU A 77 -19.42 14.06 -10.84
C LEU A 77 -18.85 14.94 -9.72
N ASN A 78 -18.82 16.26 -9.90
CA ASN A 78 -18.21 17.20 -8.96
C ASN A 78 -16.77 16.80 -8.58
N GLN A 79 -16.01 16.35 -9.59
CA GLN A 79 -14.64 15.86 -9.48
C GLN A 79 -14.46 14.66 -8.53
N ARG A 80 -15.53 13.92 -8.22
CA ARG A 80 -15.47 12.73 -7.36
C ARG A 80 -15.42 11.45 -8.17
N TYR A 81 -14.68 10.48 -7.67
CA TYR A 81 -14.67 9.13 -8.23
C TYR A 81 -15.89 8.34 -7.72
N PRO A 82 -16.78 7.81 -8.58
CA PRO A 82 -18.00 7.15 -8.12
C PRO A 82 -17.72 5.84 -7.38
N PHE A 83 -18.46 5.59 -6.29
CA PHE A 83 -18.36 4.36 -5.52
C PHE A 83 -18.63 3.09 -6.36
N GLU A 84 -19.66 3.12 -7.20
CA GLU A 84 -20.01 1.97 -8.06
C GLU A 84 -18.87 1.57 -9.01
N ARG A 85 -18.08 2.56 -9.47
CA ARG A 85 -16.89 2.32 -10.28
C ARG A 85 -15.79 1.65 -9.46
N ALA A 86 -15.52 2.16 -8.25
CA ALA A 86 -14.57 1.53 -7.33
C ALA A 86 -14.94 0.07 -7.02
N LYS A 87 -16.23 -0.21 -6.79
CA LYS A 87 -16.73 -1.57 -6.55
C LYS A 87 -16.57 -2.47 -7.77
N LYS A 88 -16.88 -1.98 -8.98
CA LYS A 88 -16.66 -2.72 -10.23
C LYS A 88 -15.17 -3.02 -10.45
N PHE A 89 -14.29 -2.05 -10.20
CA PHE A 89 -12.85 -2.23 -10.27
C PHE A 89 -12.38 -3.33 -9.31
N PHE A 90 -12.79 -3.27 -8.03
CA PHE A 90 -12.48 -4.29 -7.03
C PHE A 90 -12.91 -5.70 -7.45
N ILE A 91 -14.17 -5.85 -7.87
CA ILE A 91 -14.71 -7.14 -8.34
C ILE A 91 -13.93 -7.63 -9.55
N SER A 92 -13.61 -6.73 -10.49
CA SER A 92 -12.85 -7.09 -11.67
C SER A 92 -11.47 -7.61 -11.31
N ILE A 93 -10.74 -6.95 -10.40
CA ILE A 93 -9.38 -7.38 -10.01
C ILE A 93 -9.43 -8.74 -9.34
N ARG A 94 -10.42 -8.98 -8.48
CA ARG A 94 -10.61 -10.28 -7.87
C ARG A 94 -10.82 -11.41 -8.90
N LYS A 95 -11.43 -11.12 -10.05
CA LYS A 95 -11.60 -12.09 -11.15
C LYS A 95 -10.31 -12.43 -11.90
N LEU A 96 -9.22 -11.68 -11.72
CA LEU A 96 -7.92 -12.01 -12.31
C LEU A 96 -7.26 -13.23 -11.61
N GLY A 97 -7.79 -13.65 -10.46
CA GLY A 97 -7.25 -14.77 -9.71
C GLY A 97 -5.99 -14.41 -8.93
N VAL A 98 -5.10 -15.39 -8.81
CA VAL A 98 -3.82 -15.28 -8.09
C VAL A 98 -2.67 -15.15 -9.08
N THR A 99 -1.64 -14.41 -8.70
CA THR A 99 -0.44 -14.26 -9.51
C THR A 99 0.37 -15.56 -9.41
N PRO A 100 0.86 -16.14 -10.54
CA PRO A 100 1.53 -17.44 -10.54
C PRO A 100 2.72 -17.53 -9.58
N ASP A 101 3.41 -16.41 -9.37
CA ASP A 101 4.70 -16.39 -8.66
C ASP A 101 4.55 -16.35 -7.13
N THR A 102 3.44 -15.79 -6.63
CA THR A 102 3.23 -15.55 -5.18
C THR A 102 2.07 -16.34 -4.60
N ASN A 103 1.22 -16.90 -5.47
CA ASN A 103 -0.03 -17.55 -5.08
C ASN A 103 -0.98 -16.64 -4.27
N GLU A 104 -0.81 -15.32 -4.35
CA GLU A 104 -1.65 -14.31 -3.71
C GLU A 104 -2.49 -13.58 -4.77
N THR A 105 -3.64 -13.03 -4.36
CA THR A 105 -4.41 -12.15 -5.25
C THR A 105 -3.66 -10.84 -5.47
N TYR A 106 -3.84 -10.21 -6.63
CA TYR A 106 -3.28 -8.88 -6.92
C TYR A 106 -3.58 -7.84 -5.83
N LEU A 107 -4.75 -7.92 -5.19
CA LEU A 107 -5.11 -7.02 -4.09
C LEU A 107 -4.41 -7.37 -2.77
N ASP A 108 -4.16 -8.65 -2.52
CA ASP A 108 -3.42 -9.08 -1.33
C ASP A 108 -1.94 -8.72 -1.44
N GLN A 109 -1.34 -8.90 -2.63
CA GLN A 109 0.00 -8.39 -2.92
C GLN A 109 0.07 -6.88 -2.69
N PHE A 110 -0.92 -6.13 -3.19
CA PHE A 110 -0.99 -4.69 -3.00
C PHE A 110 -1.12 -4.30 -1.51
N ARG A 111 -1.90 -5.02 -0.71
CA ARG A 111 -2.06 -4.75 0.74
C ARG A 111 -0.77 -4.96 1.54
N GLN A 112 0.20 -5.69 0.99
CA GLN A 112 1.49 -5.88 1.63
C GLN A 112 2.45 -4.70 1.39
N LEU A 113 2.12 -3.78 0.48
CA LEU A 113 2.86 -2.52 0.30
C LEU A 113 2.72 -1.65 1.55
#